data_AF-A0AAW4HII7-F1
#
_entry.id   AF-A0AAW4HII7-F1
#
_cell.length_a   1.000
_cell.length_b   1.000
_cell.length_c   1.000
_cell.angle_alpha   90.00
_cell.angle_beta   90.00
_cell.angle_gamma   90.00
#
_symmetry.space_group_name_H-M   'P 1'
#
loop_
_entity.id
_entity.type
_entity.pdbx_description
1 polymer ?
#
loop_
_entity_poly.entity_id
_entity_poly.type
_entity_poly.pdbx_seq_one_letter_code
_entity_poly.pdbx_strand_id
1 'polypeptide(L)' 'LALPPLRGKAKFAAIPTTVGAGSEVSSAAVMYDESHQSKRAVVTHDFLPDLVILDPELVTEVPVNVLRTTVADALSHAI' A
#
# COMPACT_ATOMS: atom_id res chain seq x y z
N LEU A 1 10.85 11.29 -12.82
CA LEU A 1 11.60 11.41 -11.56
C LEU A 1 12.40 10.13 -11.41
N ALA A 2 13.73 10.18 -11.44
CA ALA A 2 14.53 8.99 -11.17
C ALA A 2 14.70 8.88 -9.64
N LEU A 3 14.17 7.81 -9.05
CA LEU A 3 14.41 7.54 -7.63
C LEU A 3 15.86 7.07 -7.44
N PRO A 4 16.55 7.48 -6.36
CA PRO A 4 17.82 6.86 -6.00
C PRO A 4 17.58 5.38 -5.63
N PRO A 5 18.61 4.51 -5.70
CA PRO A 5 18.52 3.16 -5.16
C PRO A 5 18.08 3.22 -3.69
N LEU A 6 17.02 2.49 -3.33
CA LEU A 6 16.53 2.44 -1.96
C LEU A 6 17.14 1.24 -1.22
N ARG A 7 16.66 0.94 -0.01
CA ARG A 7 17.07 -0.22 0.81
C ARG A 7 18.54 -0.28 1.27
N GLY A 8 19.31 0.80 1.13
CA GLY A 8 20.70 0.85 1.62
C GLY A 8 20.88 1.08 3.13
N LYS A 9 19.84 1.53 3.85
CA LYS A 9 19.94 1.91 5.29
C LYS A 9 19.06 1.09 6.23
N ALA A 10 17.92 0.62 5.74
CA ALA A 10 16.93 -0.08 6.55
C ALA A 10 16.17 -1.10 5.70
N LYS A 11 15.69 -2.13 6.40
CA LYS A 11 14.72 -3.10 5.88
C LYS A 11 13.31 -2.54 5.98
N PHE A 12 12.43 -2.95 5.07
CA PHE A 12 11.03 -2.56 5.07
C PHE A 12 10.14 -3.74 5.43
N ALA A 13 9.45 -3.61 6.56
CA ALA A 13 8.38 -4.50 6.95
C ALA A 13 7.03 -3.79 6.76
N ALA A 14 6.06 -4.47 6.15
CA ALA A 14 4.69 -4.00 6.02
C ALA A 14 3.74 -4.87 6.86
N ILE A 15 2.87 -4.21 7.63
CA ILE A 15 1.87 -4.84 8.49
C ILE A 15 0.51 -4.18 8.14
N PRO A 16 -0.25 -4.71 7.18
CA PRO A 16 -1.51 -4.12 6.79
C PRO A 16 -2.56 -4.26 7.89
N THR A 17 -3.31 -3.19 8.12
CA THR A 17 -4.44 -3.12 9.07
C THR A 17 -5.78 -2.91 8.36
N THR A 18 -5.79 -3.07 7.03
CA THR A 18 -6.99 -3.00 6.18
C THR A 18 -6.89 -4.06 5.08
N VAL A 19 -8.01 -4.38 4.42
CA VAL A 19 -8.11 -5.51 3.47
C VAL A 19 -8.25 -5.09 2.01
N GLY A 20 -7.82 -3.87 1.66
CA GLY A 20 -8.09 -3.27 0.34
C GLY A 20 -6.88 -3.10 -0.56
N ALA A 21 -5.96 -2.22 -0.16
CA ALA A 21 -4.99 -1.63 -1.06
C ALA A 21 -3.94 -2.61 -1.62
N GLY A 22 -3.67 -3.74 -0.94
CA GLY A 22 -2.64 -4.71 -1.34
C GLY A 22 -1.23 -4.09 -1.46
N SER A 23 -1.01 -2.95 -0.80
CA SER A 23 0.24 -2.18 -0.92
C SER A 23 1.44 -2.92 -0.33
N GLU A 24 1.20 -3.84 0.59
CA GLU A 24 2.19 -4.73 1.19
C GLU A 24 2.81 -5.73 0.19
N VAL A 25 2.22 -5.91 -0.99
CA VAL A 25 2.76 -6.79 -2.06
C VAL A 25 2.90 -6.06 -3.40
N SER A 26 2.79 -4.74 -3.41
CA SER A 26 2.81 -3.93 -4.63
C SER A 26 4.13 -3.18 -4.80
N SER A 27 4.56 -3.02 -6.06
CA SER A 27 5.68 -2.14 -6.44
C SER A 27 5.24 -0.69 -6.66
N ALA A 28 3.97 -0.36 -6.43
CA ALA A 28 3.40 0.96 -6.65
C ALA A 28 3.22 1.74 -5.34
N ALA A 29 3.59 3.02 -5.35
CA ALA A 29 3.22 3.98 -4.32
C ALA A 29 2.45 5.12 -4.96
N VAL A 30 1.32 5.50 -4.37
CA VAL A 30 0.46 6.60 -4.84
C VAL A 30 0.53 7.73 -3.83
N MET A 31 0.83 8.93 -4.31
CA MET A 31 0.90 10.15 -3.50
C MET A 31 0.13 11.28 -4.17
N TYR A 32 -0.46 12.16 -3.37
CA TYR A 32 -1.06 13.38 -3.89
C TYR A 32 0.02 14.44 -4.06
N ASP A 33 0.14 14.98 -5.27
CA ASP A 33 1.03 16.09 -5.59
C ASP A 33 0.24 17.40 -5.47
N GLU A 34 0.46 18.11 -4.37
CA GLU A 34 -0.22 19.38 -4.09
C GLU A 34 0.11 20.46 -5.14
N SER A 35 1.34 20.46 -5.68
CA SER A 35 1.76 21.48 -6.65
C SER A 35 1.02 21.35 -7.99
N HIS A 36 0.67 20.12 -8.36
CA HIS A 36 -0.06 19.81 -9.59
C HIS A 36 -1.51 19.40 -9.34
N GLN A 37 -1.99 19.51 -8.09
CA GLN A 37 -3.34 19.12 -7.63
C GLN A 37 -3.80 17.76 -8.16
N SER A 38 -2.89 16.78 -8.23
CA SER A 38 -3.14 15.50 -8.91
C SER A 38 -2.56 14.31 -8.15
N LYS A 39 -3.18 13.13 -8.30
CA LYS A 39 -2.62 11.88 -7.79
C LYS A 39 -1.54 11.39 -8.74
N ARG A 40 -0.37 11.09 -8.20
CA ARG A 40 0.77 10.53 -8.95
C ARG A 40 1.12 9.16 -8.39
N ALA A 41 1.33 8.20 -9.31
CA ALA A 41 1.84 6.88 -8.98
C ALA A 41 3.32 6.79 -9.36
N VAL A 42 4.12 6.20 -8.49
CA VAL A 42 5.51 5.83 -8.77
C VAL A 42 5.64 4.33 -8.62
N VAL A 43 6.23 3.68 -9.64
CA VAL A 43 6.38 2.23 -9.67
C VAL A 43 7.85 1.87 -9.69
N THR A 44 8.29 1.10 -8.70
CA THR A 44 9.66 0.55 -8.63
C THR A 44 9.66 -0.73 -7.78
N HIS A 45 10.48 -1.71 -8.17
CA HIS A 45 10.63 -2.96 -7.41
C HIS A 45 11.18 -2.72 -6.00
N ASP A 46 11.92 -1.62 -5.80
CA ASP A 46 12.45 -1.21 -4.50
C ASP A 46 11.37 -0.93 -3.44
N PHE A 47 10.11 -0.74 -3.87
CA PHE A 47 8.97 -0.55 -2.97
C PHE A 47 8.41 -1.84 -2.39
N LEU A 48 8.76 -3.00 -2.94
CA LEU A 48 8.38 -4.27 -2.33
C LEU A 48 8.97 -4.36 -0.90
N PRO A 49 8.15 -4.73 0.11
CA PRO A 49 8.65 -5.02 1.45
C PRO A 49 9.61 -6.21 1.47
N ASP A 50 10.60 -6.14 2.36
CA ASP A 50 11.47 -7.28 2.69
C ASP A 50 10.71 -8.31 3.55
N LEU A 51 9.71 -7.87 4.32
CA LEU A 51 8.88 -8.69 5.19
C LEU A 51 7.43 -8.19 5.16
N VAL A 52 6.48 -9.12 5.11
CA VAL A 52 5.06 -8.82 5.27
C VAL A 52 4.50 -9.68 6.41
N ILE A 53 3.78 -9.05 7.34
CA ILE A 53 3.08 -9.75 8.43
C ILE A 53 1.58 -9.53 8.23
N LEU A 54 0.89 -10.61 7.86
CA LEU A 54 -0.57 -10.62 7.75
C LEU A 54 -1.15 -11.17 9.04
N ASP A 55 -1.73 -10.29 9.86
CA ASP A 55 -2.39 -10.65 11.10
C ASP A 55 -3.89 -10.30 11.02
N PRO A 56 -4.80 -11.30 10.99
CA PRO A 56 -6.23 -11.05 10.89
C PRO A 56 -6.82 -10.33 12.12
N GLU A 57 -6.15 -10.37 13.27
CA GLU A 57 -6.60 -9.63 14.47
C GLU A 57 -6.51 -8.12 14.26
N LEU A 58 -5.61 -7.65 13.39
CA LEU A 58 -5.44 -6.22 13.10
C LEU A 58 -6.56 -5.63 12.23
N VAL A 59 -7.45 -6.47 11.69
CA VAL A 59 -8.57 -6.02 10.86
C VAL A 59 -9.94 -6.17 11.53
N THR A 60 -10.00 -6.75 12.74
CA THR A 60 -11.28 -7.03 13.42
C THR A 60 -12.02 -5.78 13.89
N GLU A 61 -11.28 -4.70 14.17
CA GLU A 61 -11.83 -3.43 14.68
C GLU A 61 -11.99 -2.36 13.59
N VAL A 62 -11.83 -2.72 12.31
CA VAL A 62 -11.95 -1.77 11.20
C VAL A 62 -13.39 -1.23 11.15
N PRO A 63 -13.58 0.11 11.17
CA PRO A 63 -14.91 0.70 11.07
C PRO A 63 -15.66 0.24 9.83
N VAL A 64 -16.97 -0.02 9.97
CA VAL A 64 -17.80 -0.61 8.90
C VAL A 64 -17.73 0.19 7.59
N ASN A 65 -17.65 1.52 7.66
CA ASN A 65 -17.52 2.36 6.47
C ASN A 65 -16.18 2.12 5.74
N VAL A 66 -15.08 1.98 6.47
CA VAL A 66 -13.74 1.68 5.92
C VAL A 66 -13.69 0.26 5.36
N LEU A 67 -14.30 -0.71 6.05
CA LEU A 67 -14.37 -2.10 5.60
C LEU A 67 -15.09 -2.19 4.25
N ARG A 68 -16.25 -1.52 4.10
CA ARG A 68 -17.01 -1.52 2.84
C ARG A 68 -16.20 -0.97 1.66
N THR A 69 -15.47 0.13 1.87
CA THR A 69 -14.67 0.73 0.80
C THR A 69 -13.43 -0.10 0.45
N THR A 70 -12.77 -0.67 1.45
CA THR A 70 -11.55 -1.47 1.25
C THR A 70 -11.85 -2.82 0.60
N VAL A 71 -12.98 -3.46 0.91
CA VAL A 71 -13.43 -4.67 0.20
C VAL A 71 -13.73 -4.38 -1.27
N ALA A 72 -14.37 -3.24 -1.57
CA ALA A 72 -14.63 -2.84 -2.96
C ALA A 72 -13.33 -2.56 -3.74
N ASP A 73 -12.33 -1.98 -3.09
CA ASP A 73 -10.99 -1.76 -3.65
C ASP A 73 -10.29 -3.08 -3.99
N ALA A 74 -10.22 -4.01 -3.03
CA ALA A 74 -9.64 -5.33 -3.25
C ALA A 74 -10.37 -6.13 -4.36
N LEU A 75 -11.70 -6.06 -4.39
CA LEU A 75 -12.48 -6.69 -5.47
C LEU A 75 -12.12 -6.09 -6.83
N SER A 76 -11.97 -4.77 -6.90
CA SER A 76 -11.62 -4.05 -8.13
C SER A 76 -10.19 -4.37 -8.60
N HIS A 77 -9.28 -4.74 -7.70
CA HIS A 77 -7.97 -5.27 -8.07
C HIS A 77 -8.02 -6.71 -8.63
N ALA A 78 -9.02 -7.51 -8.21
CA ALA A 78 -9.11 -8.92 -8.55
C ALA A 78 -9.81 -9.21 -9.89
N ILE A 79 -10.60 -8.25 -10.42
CA ILE A 79 -11.39 -8.37 -11.65
C ILE A 79 -10.83 -7.49 -12.76
#